data_AF-A0A947BNP7-F1
#
_entry.id   AF-A0A947BNP7-F1
#
_cell.length_a   1.000
_cell.length_b   1.000
_cell.length_c   1.000
_cell.angle_alpha   90.00
_cell.angle_beta   90.00
_cell.angle_gamma   90.00
#
_symmetry.space_group_name_H-M   'P 1'
#
loop_
_entity.id
_entity.type
_entity.pdbx_description
1 polymer ?
#
loop_
_entity_poly.entity_id
_entity_poly.type
_entity_poly.pdbx_seq_one_letter_code
_entity_poly.pdbx_strand_id
1 'polypeptide(L)'
;IAEQYLKKGSQAYFEGRIQTRKWQDNSGNDRYSTEIVANEMQMLGGRAGGGGGAPMESGGQSQSKPAPAETAPMDDGFDDIPF
;
A
#
# COMPACT_ATOMS: atom_id res chain seq x y z
N ILE A 1 10.31 11.33 -8.66
CA ILE A 1 9.42 10.82 -7.57
C ILE A 1 9.17 9.32 -7.75
N ALA A 2 8.64 8.88 -8.89
CA ALA A 2 8.40 7.47 -9.20
C ALA A 2 9.58 6.52 -8.90
N GLU A 3 10.79 6.87 -9.35
CA GLU A 3 12.00 6.03 -9.24
C GLU A 3 12.36 5.60 -7.80
N GLN A 4 12.06 6.43 -6.80
CA GLN A 4 12.42 6.15 -5.41
C GLN A 4 11.45 5.17 -4.71
N TYR A 5 10.21 5.03 -5.22
CA TYR A 5 9.14 4.33 -4.52
C TYR A 5 8.52 3.17 -5.30
N LEU A 6 8.63 3.17 -6.64
CA LEU A 6 8.12 2.08 -7.47
C LEU A 6 9.19 1.00 -7.66
N LYS A 7 8.85 -0.22 -7.25
CA LYS A 7 9.58 -1.43 -7.63
C LYS A 7 8.72 -2.22 -8.61
N LYS A 8 9.35 -3.05 -9.44
CA LYS A 8 8.63 -3.97 -10.33
C LYS A 8 7.68 -4.83 -9.47
N GLY A 9 6.41 -4.86 -9.83
CA GLY A 9 5.36 -5.60 -9.12
C GLY A 9 4.66 -4.81 -8.00
N SER A 10 5.13 -3.60 -7.66
CA SER A 10 4.36 -2.71 -6.78
C SER A 10 3.09 -2.21 -7.48
N GLN A 11 1.98 -2.19 -6.75
CA GLN A 11 0.73 -1.63 -7.26
C GLN A 11 0.73 -0.12 -7.04
N ALA A 12 0.21 0.62 -8.01
CA ALA A 12 0.08 2.07 -7.92
C ALA A 12 -1.08 2.55 -8.81
N TYR A 13 -1.70 3.64 -8.38
CA TYR A 13 -2.66 4.43 -9.14
C TYR A 13 -1.93 5.58 -9.83
N PHE A 14 -2.33 5.89 -11.06
CA PHE A 14 -1.82 7.02 -11.83
C PHE A 14 -3.00 7.77 -12.44
N GLU A 15 -2.97 9.09 -12.34
CA GLU A 15 -3.91 9.98 -13.01
C GLU A 15 -3.17 10.84 -14.04
N GLY A 16 -3.75 11.03 -15.22
CA GLY A 16 -3.11 11.76 -16.28
C GLY A 16 -3.94 11.82 -17.55
N ARG A 17 -3.26 12.06 -18.68
CA ARG A 17 -3.88 12.10 -20.00
C ARG A 17 -3.31 11.04 -20.93
N ILE A 18 -4.14 10.57 -21.84
CA ILE A 18 -3.71 9.71 -22.95
C ILE A 18 -3.07 10.57 -24.04
N GLN A 19 -1.92 10.15 -24.55
CA GLN A 19 -1.25 10.78 -25.67
C GLN A 19 -0.85 9.71 -26.69
N THR A 20 -1.25 9.92 -27.95
CA THR A 20 -0.79 9.09 -29.07
C THR A 20 0.21 9.88 -29.88
N ARG A 21 1.43 9.35 -30.06
CA ARG A 21 2.46 9.96 -30.91
C ARG A 21 2.83 9.05 -32.07
N LYS A 22 3.10 9.69 -33.21
CA LYS A 22 3.67 9.06 -34.38
C LYS A 22 5.18 9.29 -34.38
N TRP A 23 5.96 8.26 -34.67
CA TRP A 23 7.40 8.34 -34.83
C TRP A 23 7.86 7.37 -35.92
N GLN A 24 9.06 7.56 -36.46
CA GLN A 24 9.64 6.66 -37.46
C GLN A 24 10.70 5.78 -36.85
N ASP A 25 10.66 4.48 -37.15
CA ASP A 25 11.74 3.57 -36.78
C ASP A 25 12.97 3.75 -37.66
N ASN A 26 14.08 3.06 -37.32
CA ASN A 26 15.33 3.14 -38.08
C ASN A 26 15.22 2.72 -39.55
N SER A 27 14.15 2.00 -39.91
CA SER A 27 13.86 1.58 -41.29
C SER A 27 12.96 2.58 -42.02
N GLY A 28 12.57 3.68 -41.37
CA GLY A 28 11.71 4.73 -41.92
C GLY A 28 10.21 4.42 -41.87
N ASN A 29 9.79 3.34 -41.19
CA ASN A 29 8.38 3.00 -41.10
C ASN A 29 7.68 3.84 -40.03
N ASP A 30 6.46 4.27 -40.34
CA ASP A 30 5.61 4.95 -39.38
C ASP A 30 5.15 3.99 -38.26
N ARG A 31 5.37 4.41 -37.01
CA ARG A 31 4.97 3.70 -35.79
C ARG A 31 4.12 4.63 -34.92
N TYR A 32 3.22 4.02 -34.16
CA TYR A 32 2.35 4.73 -33.22
C TYR A 32 2.56 4.18 -31.81
N SER A 33 2.61 5.09 -30.84
CA SER A 33 2.70 4.74 -29.43
C SER A 33 1.65 5.53 -28.67
N THR A 34 0.85 4.80 -27.89
CA THR A 34 -0.13 5.38 -26.97
C THR A 34 0.43 5.28 -25.56
N GLU A 35 0.56 6.42 -24.90
CA GLU A 35 1.21 6.57 -23.60
C GLU A 35 0.24 7.29 -22.64
N ILE A 36 0.35 7.01 -21.33
CA ILE A 36 -0.29 7.80 -20.29
C ILE A 36 0.74 8.79 -19.74
N VAL A 37 0.51 10.09 -19.94
CA VAL A 37 1.32 11.14 -19.32
C VAL A 37 0.71 11.44 -17.96
N ALA A 38 1.32 10.89 -16.90
CA ALA A 38 0.82 11.02 -15.54
C ALA A 38 1.14 12.40 -14.94
N ASN A 39 0.14 13.00 -14.31
CA ASN A 39 0.28 14.22 -13.50
C ASN A 39 0.38 13.88 -12.00
N GLU A 40 -0.32 12.83 -11.58
CA GLU A 40 -0.38 12.36 -10.19
C GLU A 40 -0.16 10.84 -10.09
N MET A 41 0.37 10.41 -8.95
CA MET A 41 0.64 9.01 -8.64
C MET A 41 0.41 8.73 -7.15
N GLN A 42 -0.24 7.60 -6.85
CA GLN A 42 -0.41 7.09 -5.49
C GLN A 42 -0.01 5.63 -5.41
N MET A 43 0.81 5.26 -4.43
CA MET A 43 1.17 3.86 -4.20
C MET A 43 -0.02 3.10 -3.61
N LEU A 44 -0.34 1.92 -4.17
CA LEU A 44 -1.38 1.04 -3.68
C LEU A 44 -0.71 -0.21 -3.08
N GLY A 45 -1.08 -0.61 -1.86
CA GLY A 45 -0.52 -1.82 -1.24
C GLY A 45 0.27 -1.65 0.06
N GLY A 46 0.04 -0.57 0.80
CA GLY A 46 0.49 -0.44 2.19
C GLY A 46 -0.36 -1.25 3.17
N ARG A 47 -0.44 -2.58 3.02
CA ARG A 47 -0.97 -3.51 4.04
C ARG A 47 -0.64 -4.97 3.74
N ALA A 48 0.65 -5.32 3.75
CA ALA A 48 1.10 -6.69 4.05
C ALA A 48 2.60 -6.68 4.44
N GLY A 49 2.88 -6.89 5.73
CA GLY A 49 4.12 -7.52 6.20
C GLY A 49 5.31 -6.64 6.59
N GLY A 50 5.34 -6.20 7.85
CA GLY A 50 6.53 -6.25 8.71
C GLY A 50 7.70 -5.28 8.48
N GLY A 51 7.90 -4.36 9.43
CA GLY A 51 9.20 -3.76 9.73
C GLY A 51 9.26 -2.25 9.56
N GLY A 52 9.30 -1.52 10.69
CA GLY A 52 9.64 -0.09 10.71
C GLY A 52 8.57 0.81 11.32
N GLY A 53 8.00 0.43 12.47
CA GLY A 53 7.11 1.28 13.26
C GLY A 53 7.58 1.39 14.70
N ALA A 54 8.66 2.14 14.92
CA ALA A 54 8.89 2.85 16.17
C ALA A 54 9.69 4.13 15.86
N PRO A 55 9.20 5.28 16.30
CA PRO A 55 9.81 5.85 17.48
C PRO A 55 8.85 5.80 18.65
N MET A 56 9.39 5.22 19.72
CA MET A 56 8.89 5.23 21.08
C MET A 56 8.53 6.67 21.49
N GLU A 57 7.24 6.94 21.67
CA GLU A 57 6.79 8.14 22.36
C GLU A 57 7.13 7.96 23.85
N SER A 58 8.24 8.56 24.26
CA SER A 58 8.64 8.69 25.65
C SER A 58 7.65 9.63 26.34
N GLY A 59 6.68 9.05 27.04
CA GLY A 59 5.70 9.78 27.83
C GLY A 59 5.36 9.02 29.11
N GLY A 60 5.80 9.55 30.25
CA GLY A 60 5.03 9.49 31.49
C GLY A 60 5.07 8.20 32.32
N GLN A 61 6.02 8.14 33.24
CA GLN A 61 5.76 8.06 34.68
C GLN A 61 5.02 6.83 35.29
N SER A 62 5.80 6.11 36.11
CA SER A 62 5.45 5.52 37.41
C SER A 62 4.78 4.14 37.51
N GLN A 63 5.52 3.28 38.20
CA GLN A 63 5.20 1.98 38.79
C GLN A 63 3.85 1.90 39.52
N SER A 64 3.12 0.78 39.36
CA SER A 64 2.85 -0.20 40.43
C SER A 64 1.94 -1.35 39.95
N LYS A 65 2.37 -2.60 40.19
CA LYS A 65 1.59 -3.88 40.15
C LYS A 65 0.97 -4.10 41.55
N PRO A 66 -0.02 -5.00 41.84
CA PRO A 66 -0.46 -6.18 41.06
C PRO A 66 -2.00 -6.48 41.02
N ALA A 67 -2.33 -7.57 40.33
CA ALA A 67 -3.66 -8.10 39.99
C ALA A 67 -4.39 -8.84 41.14
N PRO A 68 -5.69 -9.09 40.96
CA PRO A 68 -6.30 -10.39 41.29
C PRO A 68 -7.02 -11.02 40.08
N ALA A 69 -7.04 -12.35 40.06
CA ALA A 69 -7.69 -13.21 39.06
C ALA A 69 -9.14 -13.51 39.47
N GLU A 70 -10.07 -13.59 38.51
CA GLU A 70 -11.18 -14.56 38.56
C GLU A 70 -11.80 -14.79 37.18
N THR A 71 -12.35 -15.99 37.04
CA THR A 71 -12.73 -16.79 35.87
C THR A 71 -14.06 -16.43 35.19
N ALA A 72 -14.16 -16.63 33.87
CA ALA A 72 -15.27 -17.35 33.23
C ALA A 72 -14.95 -17.66 31.75
N PRO A 73 -15.14 -18.91 31.26
CA PRO A 73 -15.23 -19.21 29.83
C PRO A 73 -16.71 -19.22 29.41
N MET A 74 -17.08 -18.37 28.47
CA MET A 74 -18.39 -18.33 27.79
C MET A 74 -18.17 -17.49 26.52
N ASP A 75 -18.70 -17.78 25.35
CA ASP A 75 -19.50 -18.86 24.80
C ASP A 75 -19.55 -18.56 23.29
N ASP A 76 -19.82 -19.57 22.49
CA ASP A 76 -19.65 -19.65 21.04
C ASP A 76 -20.37 -18.57 20.20
N GLY A 77 -19.68 -17.49 19.87
CA GLY A 77 -20.14 -16.44 18.94
C GLY A 77 -19.66 -16.59 17.49
N PHE A 78 -19.00 -17.69 17.14
CA PHE A 78 -18.40 -17.89 15.81
C PHE A 78 -19.17 -18.90 14.93
N ASP A 79 -20.27 -19.47 15.42
CA ASP A 79 -20.98 -20.58 14.76
C ASP A 79 -22.22 -20.12 13.95
N ASP A 80 -22.43 -18.82 13.75
CA ASP A 80 -23.58 -18.28 12.98
C ASP A 80 -23.15 -17.21 11.97
N ILE A 81 -22.18 -17.55 11.11
CA ILE A 81 -21.88 -16.79 9.89
C ILE A 81 -22.36 -17.62 8.68
N PRO A 82 -23.52 -17.33 8.08
CA PRO A 82 -23.94 -17.97 6.84
C PRO A 82 -23.08 -17.50 5.65
N PHE A 83 -22.77 -18.43 4.75
CA PHE A 83 -22.09 -18.23 3.46
C PHE A 83 -22.95 -17.48 2.44
#